data_AF-A0A7C3USY9-F1
#
_entry.id   AF-A0A7C3USY9-F1
#
_cell.length_a   1.000
_cell.length_b   1.000
_cell.length_c   1.000
_cell.angle_alpha   90.00
_cell.angle_beta   90.00
_cell.angle_gamma   90.00
#
_symmetry.space_group_name_H-M   'P 1'
#
loop_
_entity.id
_entity.type
_entity.pdbx_description
1 polymer ?
#
loop_
_entity_poly.entity_id
_entity_poly.type
_entity_poly.pdbx_seq_one_letter_code
_entity_poly.pdbx_strand_id
1 'polypeptide(L)' 'MDGEAIPDPTPVTKLRPQANQAVVLVDVWMPAVREHVDARAVKKTLSIPKWLNDMAERKQVNFSHLLQSALKSYLGINQP' A
#
# COMPACT_ATOMS: atom_id res chain seq x y z
N MET A 1 10.82 -0.26 -3.62
CA MET A 1 10.96 0.27 -2.24
C MET A 1 11.75 -0.79 -1.52
N ASP A 2 13.05 -0.58 -1.45
CA ASP A 2 14.04 -1.65 -1.61
C ASP A 2 14.38 -2.30 -0.27
N GLY A 3 13.38 -2.46 0.61
CA GLY A 3 13.48 -3.11 1.91
C GLY A 3 14.25 -2.30 2.98
N GLU A 4 14.77 -1.13 2.63
CA GLU A 4 15.52 -0.29 3.58
C GLU A 4 14.59 0.43 4.55
N ALA A 5 15.02 0.45 5.83
CA ALA A 5 14.34 1.19 6.87
C ALA A 5 14.49 2.70 6.64
N ILE A 6 13.42 3.46 6.89
CA ILE A 6 13.44 4.92 6.80
C ILE A 6 14.37 5.44 7.90
N PRO A 7 15.38 6.27 7.57
CA PRO A 7 16.29 6.81 8.57
C PRO A 7 15.58 7.85 9.45
N ASP A 8 16.00 7.93 10.70
CA ASP A 8 15.51 8.97 11.60
C ASP A 8 15.96 10.37 11.12
N PRO A 9 15.10 11.38 11.24
CA PRO A 9 15.44 12.73 10.84
C PRO A 9 16.60 13.26 11.67
N THR A 10 17.58 13.87 11.00
CA THR A 10 18.69 14.52 11.70
C THR A 10 18.20 15.82 12.35
N PRO A 11 18.37 16.02 13.67
CA PRO A 11 18.02 17.28 14.31
C PRO A 11 18.78 18.45 13.70
N VAL A 12 18.09 19.57 13.48
CA VAL A 12 18.68 20.79 12.86
C VAL A 12 19.93 21.27 13.63
N THR A 13 19.96 21.09 14.95
CA THR A 13 21.06 21.47 15.84
C THR A 13 22.35 20.67 15.61
N LYS A 14 22.25 19.50 14.98
CA LYS A 14 23.38 18.62 14.64
C LYS A 14 23.94 18.86 13.24
N LEU A 15 23.29 19.69 12.42
CA LEU A 15 23.78 20.01 11.07
C LEU A 15 25.03 20.90 11.14
N ARG A 16 26.01 20.61 10.28
CA ARG A 16 27.29 21.33 10.17
C ARG A 16 27.62 21.57 8.69
N PRO A 17 26.99 22.56 8.05
CA PRO A 17 27.26 22.89 6.65
C PRO A 17 28.69 23.43 6.49
N GLN A 18 29.33 23.08 5.38
CA GLN A 18 30.63 23.63 4.98
C GLN A 18 30.48 25.01 4.33
N ALA A 19 31.61 25.67 4.06
CA ALA A 19 31.60 26.89 3.24
C ALA A 19 30.88 26.64 1.91
N ASN A 20 29.97 27.54 1.55
CA ASN A 20 29.09 27.46 0.37
C ASN A 20 27.97 26.38 0.44
N GLN A 21 27.58 25.90 1.62
CA GLN A 21 26.39 25.07 1.79
C GLN A 21 25.25 25.84 2.49
N ALA A 22 24.02 25.58 2.09
CA ALA A 22 22.81 26.10 2.72
C ALA A 22 21.93 24.95 3.23
N VAL A 23 21.40 25.10 4.44
CA VAL A 23 20.42 24.17 5.00
C VAL A 23 19.03 24.65 4.62
N VAL A 24 18.24 23.78 3.98
CA VAL A 24 16.87 24.07 3.57
C VAL A 24 15.96 23.03 4.19
N LEU A 25 14.88 23.48 4.84
CA LEU A 25 13.83 22.59 5.29
C LEU A 25 12.95 22.23 4.09
N VAL A 26 12.78 20.93 3.85
CA VAL A 26 11.85 20.42 2.84
C VAL A 26 10.69 19.77 3.59
N ASP A 27 9.50 20.32 3.42
CA ASP A 27 8.25 19.72 3.89
C ASP A 27 7.50 19.11 2.71
N VAL A 28 6.97 17.90 2.88
CA VAL A 28 6.29 17.14 1.82
C VAL A 28 4.97 16.61 2.34
N TRP A 29 3.88 17.10 1.75
CA TRP A 29 2.54 16.57 1.98
C TRP A 29 2.34 15.26 1.21
N MET A 30 2.66 14.14 1.86
CA MET A 30 2.55 12.79 1.28
C MET A 30 1.19 12.05 1.38
N PRO A 31 0.12 12.50 2.09
CA PRO A 31 -1.11 11.71 2.22
C PRO A 31 -1.67 11.18 0.89
N ALA A 32 -1.81 12.03 -0.12
CA ALA A 32 -2.32 11.61 -1.43
C ALA A 32 -1.44 10.52 -2.07
N VAL A 33 -0.12 10.69 -2.04
CA VAL A 33 0.82 9.70 -2.61
C VAL A 33 0.73 8.37 -1.88
N ARG A 34 0.65 8.42 -0.54
CA ARG A 34 0.54 7.21 0.30
C ARG A 34 -0.79 6.50 0.08
N GLU A 35 -1.90 7.23 0.04
CA GLU A 35 -3.23 6.69 -0.30
C GLU A 35 -3.24 6.03 -1.68
N HIS A 36 -2.64 6.66 -2.69
CA HIS A 36 -2.53 6.06 -4.03
C HIS A 36 -1.69 4.78 -4.05
N VAL A 37 -0.61 4.73 -3.26
CA VAL A 37 0.23 3.53 -3.13
C VAL A 37 -0.53 2.42 -2.41
N ASP A 38 -1.25 2.73 -1.32
CA ASP A 38 -1.98 1.77 -0.50
C ASP A 38 -3.24 1.24 -1.21
N ALA A 39 -3.89 2.08 -2.04
CA ALA A 39 -5.05 1.70 -2.84
C ALA A 39 -4.70 0.84 -4.06
N ARG A 40 -3.41 0.60 -4.33
CA ARG A 40 -2.99 -0.16 -5.51
C ARG A 40 -3.35 -1.65 -5.37
N ALA A 41 -4.18 -2.14 -6.28
CA ALA A 41 -4.50 -3.56 -6.36
C ALA A 41 -3.25 -4.39 -6.72
N VAL A 42 -2.94 -5.40 -5.90
CA VAL A 42 -1.87 -6.37 -6.15
C VAL A 42 -2.46 -7.64 -6.73
N LYS A 43 -1.98 -8.06 -7.91
CA LYS A 43 -2.43 -9.31 -8.54
C LYS A 43 -2.10 -10.52 -7.65
N LYS A 44 -3.09 -11.39 -7.45
CA LYS A 44 -2.94 -12.67 -6.75
C LYS A 44 -3.36 -13.81 -7.66
N THR A 45 -2.56 -14.87 -7.69
CA THR A 45 -2.88 -16.14 -8.35
C THR A 45 -3.30 -17.13 -7.27
N LEU A 46 -4.44 -17.78 -7.45
CA LEU A 46 -5.02 -18.70 -6.46
C LEU A 46 -5.57 -19.95 -7.16
N SER A 47 -5.71 -21.03 -6.39
CA SER A 47 -6.24 -22.31 -6.86
C SER A 47 -7.57 -22.60 -6.16
N ILE A 48 -8.61 -22.91 -6.94
CA ILE A 48 -9.93 -23.30 -6.44
C ILE A 48 -10.45 -24.53 -7.19
N PRO A 49 -11.36 -25.33 -6.60
CA PRO A 49 -11.97 -26.44 -7.30
C PRO A 49 -12.70 -26.00 -8.57
N LYS A 50 -12.59 -26.79 -9.64
CA LYS A 50 -13.22 -26.48 -10.94
C LYS A 50 -14.72 -26.22 -10.84
N TRP A 51 -15.43 -27.05 -10.09
CA TRP A 51 -16.88 -26.92 -9.92
C TRP A 51 -17.29 -25.56 -9.31
N LEU A 52 -16.44 -25.00 -8.45
CA LEU A 52 -16.69 -23.71 -7.80
C LEU A 52 -16.41 -22.56 -8.78
N ASN A 53 -15.31 -22.66 -9.55
CA ASN A 53 -15.01 -21.70 -10.61
C ASN A 53 -16.15 -21.63 -11.63
N ASP A 54 -16.58 -22.78 -12.16
CA ASP A 54 -17.63 -22.86 -13.16
C ASP A 54 -18.95 -22.26 -12.65
N MET A 55 -19.29 -22.48 -11.37
CA MET A 55 -20.48 -21.90 -10.75
C MET A 55 -20.38 -20.39 -10.57
N ALA A 56 -19.20 -19.90 -10.17
CA ALA A 56 -18.92 -18.47 -10.00
C ALA A 56 -18.95 -17.73 -11.35
N GLU A 57 -18.37 -18.31 -12.39
CA GLU A 57 -18.37 -17.75 -13.75
C GLU A 57 -19.78 -17.67 -14.35
N ARG A 58 -20.61 -18.72 -14.19
CA ARG A 58 -22.02 -18.70 -14.62
C ARG A 58 -22.83 -17.59 -13.95
N LYS A 59 -22.46 -17.24 -12.72
CA LYS A 59 -23.08 -16.15 -11.95
C LYS A 59 -22.36 -14.80 -12.15
N GLN A 60 -21.37 -14.73 -13.05
CA GLN A 60 -20.56 -13.55 -13.32
C GLN A 60 -19.94 -12.92 -12.05
N VAL A 61 -19.47 -13.77 -11.14
CA VAL A 61 -18.85 -13.31 -9.89
C VAL A 61 -17.55 -12.56 -10.17
N ASN A 62 -17.40 -11.38 -9.57
CA ASN A 62 -16.13 -10.67 -9.53
C ASN A 62 -15.24 -11.27 -8.43
N PHE A 63 -14.35 -12.19 -8.82
CA PHE A 63 -13.42 -12.87 -7.90
C PHE A 63 -12.56 -11.90 -7.09
N SER A 64 -12.06 -10.84 -7.73
CA SER A 64 -11.20 -9.85 -7.06
C SER A 64 -11.96 -9.12 -5.95
N HIS A 65 -13.17 -8.66 -6.24
CA HIS A 65 -14.01 -7.96 -5.25
C HIS A 65 -14.46 -8.90 -4.12
N LEU A 66 -14.86 -10.12 -4.46
CA LEU A 66 -15.27 -11.13 -3.48
C LEU A 66 -14.12 -11.47 -2.53
N LEU A 67 -12.91 -11.68 -3.08
CA LEU A 67 -11.72 -11.97 -2.28
C LEU A 67 -11.37 -10.81 -1.35
N GLN A 68 -11.39 -9.58 -1.85
CA GLN A 68 -11.13 -8.38 -1.04
C GLN A 68 -12.16 -8.24 0.09
N SER A 69 -13.44 -8.42 -0.21
CA SER A 69 -14.53 -8.35 0.78
C SER A 69 -14.40 -9.43 1.86
N ALA A 70 -14.11 -10.67 1.44
CA ALA A 70 -13.90 -11.79 2.36
C ALA A 70 -12.68 -11.57 3.26
N LEU A 71 -11.58 -11.05 2.71
CA LEU A 71 -10.37 -10.74 3.48
C LEU A 71 -10.61 -9.58 4.47
N LYS A 72 -11.27 -8.50 4.05
CA LYS A 72 -11.66 -7.40 4.94
C LYS A 72 -12.49 -7.92 6.12
N SER A 73 -13.50 -8.74 5.84
CA SER A 73 -14.35 -9.37 6.86
C SER A 73 -13.56 -10.29 7.79
N TYR A 74 -12.72 -11.18 7.23
CA TYR A 74 -11.90 -12.12 8.01
C TYR A 74 -10.91 -11.41 8.94
N LEU A 75 -10.34 -10.28 8.50
CA LEU A 75 -9.38 -9.49 9.27
C LEU A 75 -10.04 -8.43 10.18
N GLY A 76 -11.37 -8.30 10.16
CA GLY A 76 -12.09 -7.29 10.94
C GLY A 76 -11.84 -5.84 10.48
N ILE A 77 -11.50 -5.64 9.21
CA ILE A 77 -11.19 -4.33 8.65
C ILE A 77 -12.46 -3.70 8.06
N ASN A 78 -12.92 -2.63 8.71
CA ASN A 78 -14.02 -1.78 8.22
C ASN A 78 -13.46 -0.48 7.66
N GLN A 79 -12.79 -0.56 6.52
CA GLN A 79 -12.44 0.62 5.71
C GLN A 79 -13.26 0.62 4.42
N PRO A 80 -13.79 1.80 4.01
CA PRO A 80 -14.47 1.96 2.72
C PRO A 80 -13.62 1.46 1.54
#